data_AF-A0A969SGC6-F1
#
_entry.id   AF-A0A969SGC6-F1
#
_cell.length_a   1.000
_cell.length_b   1.000
_cell.length_c   1.000
_cell.angle_alpha   90.00
_cell.angle_beta   90.00
_cell.angle_gamma   90.00
#
_symmetry.space_group_name_H-M   'P 1'
#
loop_
_entity.id
_entity.type
_entity.pdbx_description
1 polymer ?
#
loop_
_entity_poly.entity_id
_entity_poly.type
_entity_poly.pdbx_seq_one_letter_code
_entity_poly.pdbx_strand_id
1 'polypeptide(L)'
;MLSTKLTPLPRVAPRRWAAALTLAAGITLAAEPVLASGFPFGRPDFDLKLKPLGTYATGLFGESAAEIPAYDPLTRRVFVVSAATDAVDVLDIRDPEHPTKLFAIDLSRFGSPNSVAVRDGVLAVAVENSADKQANGLWCYTA
;
A
#
# COMPACT_ATOMS: atom_id res chain seq x y z
N MET A 1 17.33 -22.11 -12.24
CA MET A 1 16.97 -21.55 -10.93
C MET A 1 17.57 -20.14 -10.85
N LEU A 2 16.82 -19.09 -11.21
CA LEU A 2 17.26 -17.71 -10.99
C LEU A 2 16.94 -17.34 -9.54
N SER A 3 17.98 -17.15 -8.73
CA SER A 3 17.86 -16.61 -7.38
C SER A 3 17.84 -15.08 -7.48
N THR A 4 16.64 -14.48 -7.47
CA THR A 4 16.47 -13.03 -7.46
C THR A 4 16.85 -12.52 -6.06
N LYS A 5 18.08 -12.02 -5.90
CA LYS A 5 18.58 -11.51 -4.62
C LYS A 5 17.99 -10.12 -4.38
N LEU A 6 17.20 -9.97 -3.33
CA LEU A 6 16.79 -8.68 -2.80
C LEU A 6 17.99 -7.97 -2.18
N THR A 7 18.29 -6.76 -2.64
CA THR A 7 19.43 -5.96 -2.16
C THR A 7 18.92 -4.79 -1.31
N PRO A 8 19.26 -4.71 -0.01
CA PRO A 8 18.88 -3.59 0.84
C PRO A 8 19.75 -2.35 0.55
N LEU A 9 19.14 -1.16 0.54
CA LEU A 9 19.86 0.12 0.43
C LEU A 9 20.31 0.67 1.79
N PRO A 10 21.41 1.44 1.87
CA PRO A 10 21.89 2.04 3.11
C PRO A 10 20.87 3.02 3.71
N ARG A 11 20.83 3.09 5.04
CA ARG A 11 19.94 3.97 5.81
C ARG A 11 20.24 5.44 5.49
N VAL A 12 19.29 6.15 4.90
CA VAL A 12 19.39 7.61 4.70
C VAL A 12 19.01 8.28 6.02
N ALA A 13 19.93 9.03 6.63
CA ALA A 13 19.67 9.77 7.87
C ALA A 13 18.59 10.84 7.64
N PRO A 14 17.69 11.09 8.62
CA PRO A 14 16.63 12.07 8.47
C PRO A 14 17.22 13.48 8.32
N ARG A 15 16.96 14.12 7.18
CA ARG A 15 17.25 15.55 6.98
C ARG A 15 16.24 16.34 7.82
N ARG A 16 16.73 17.00 8.88
CA ARG A 16 15.92 17.83 9.79
C ARG A 16 15.24 18.93 8.98
N TRP A 17 13.93 18.84 8.81
CA TRP A 17 13.11 19.97 8.35
C TRP A 17 12.72 20.75 9.61
N ALA A 18 13.16 22.00 9.70
CA ALA A 18 12.77 22.89 10.78
C ALA A 18 11.32 23.34 10.55
N ALA A 19 10.39 22.91 11.41
CA ALA A 19 9.05 23.45 11.45
C ALA A 19 9.09 24.84 12.13
N ALA A 20 8.77 25.89 11.38
CA ALA A 20 8.54 27.21 11.94
C ALA A 20 7.14 27.24 12.58
N LEU A 21 7.09 27.45 13.89
CA LEU A 21 5.87 27.64 14.65
C LEU A 21 5.48 29.13 14.54
N THR A 22 4.35 29.43 13.89
CA THR A 22 3.77 30.79 13.89
C THR A 22 2.54 30.81 14.80
N LEU A 23 2.57 31.69 15.81
CA LEU A 23 1.46 31.97 16.71
C LEU A 23 0.45 32.88 15.98
N ALA A 24 -0.81 32.45 15.82
CA ALA A 24 -1.87 33.28 15.26
C ALA A 24 -2.85 33.71 16.37
N ALA A 25 -3.01 35.03 16.53
CA ALA A 25 -3.91 35.68 17.47
C ALA A 25 -5.40 35.41 17.12
N GLY A 26 -6.22 35.29 18.16
CA GLY A 26 -7.65 35.03 18.04
C GLY A 26 -8.42 36.15 17.35
N ILE A 27 -9.30 35.75 16.43
CA ILE A 27 -10.37 36.57 15.87
C ILE A 27 -11.69 35.87 16.22
N THR A 28 -12.51 36.49 17.07
CA THR A 28 -13.92 36.11 17.22
C THR A 28 -14.68 36.62 15.99
N LEU A 29 -15.18 35.71 15.17
CA LEU A 29 -16.11 36.00 14.10
C LEU A 29 -17.53 35.73 14.61
N ALA A 30 -18.38 36.76 14.62
CA ALA A 30 -19.81 36.58 14.88
C ALA A 30 -20.41 35.70 13.76
N ALA A 31 -21.07 34.60 14.13
CA ALA A 31 -21.78 33.74 13.21
C ALA A 31 -23.20 34.27 13.00
N GLU A 32 -23.47 34.86 11.84
CA GLU A 32 -24.83 35.13 11.38
C GLU A 32 -25.41 33.84 10.77
N PRO A 33 -26.66 33.44 11.09
CA PRO A 33 -27.26 32.26 10.48
C PRO A 33 -27.59 32.56 9.02
N VAL A 34 -26.71 32.13 8.11
CA VAL A 34 -27.05 32.06 6.69
C VAL A 34 -28.16 31.00 6.55
N LEU A 35 -29.37 31.45 6.25
CA LEU A 35 -30.46 30.58 5.81
C LEU A 35 -29.93 29.73 4.65
N ALA A 36 -29.91 28.42 4.85
CA ALA A 36 -29.54 27.45 3.84
C ALA A 36 -30.61 27.44 2.73
N SER A 37 -30.57 28.42 1.83
CA SER A 37 -31.18 28.26 0.51
C SER A 37 -30.35 27.20 -0.22
N GLY A 38 -30.90 25.99 -0.25
CA GLY A 38 -30.26 24.80 -0.77
C GLY A 38 -29.66 25.06 -2.16
N PHE A 39 -28.34 24.98 -2.23
CA PHE A 39 -27.66 24.80 -3.50
C PHE A 39 -28.18 23.49 -4.12
N PRO A 40 -28.54 23.44 -5.41
CA PRO A 40 -28.92 22.21 -6.09
C PRO A 40 -27.66 21.37 -6.37
N PHE A 41 -26.90 21.04 -5.34
CA PHE A 41 -25.95 19.93 -5.36
C PHE A 41 -26.69 18.68 -4.92
N GLY A 42 -27.77 18.35 -5.62
CA GLY A 42 -28.23 16.97 -5.63
C GLY A 42 -27.07 16.15 -6.20
N ARG A 43 -26.50 15.25 -5.40
CA ARG A 43 -25.58 14.23 -5.91
C ARG A 43 -26.28 13.61 -7.12
N PRO A 44 -25.70 13.62 -8.33
CA PRO A 44 -26.32 12.90 -9.42
C PRO A 44 -26.43 11.45 -8.95
N ASP A 45 -27.64 10.91 -8.92
CA ASP A 45 -27.89 9.52 -8.58
C ASP A 45 -27.37 8.67 -9.75
N PHE A 46 -26.06 8.42 -9.78
CA PHE A 46 -25.47 7.43 -10.66
C PHE A 46 -25.52 6.07 -9.95
N ASP A 47 -26.30 5.15 -10.52
CA ASP A 47 -26.35 3.74 -10.11
C ASP A 47 -25.06 3.04 -10.58
N LEU A 48 -24.06 3.02 -9.71
CA LEU A 48 -22.78 2.33 -9.95
C LEU A 48 -22.90 0.86 -9.52
N LYS A 49 -22.95 -0.05 -10.50
CA LYS A 49 -22.91 -1.50 -10.25
C LYS A 49 -21.51 -2.05 -10.43
N LEU A 50 -20.94 -2.59 -9.36
CA LEU A 50 -19.67 -3.32 -9.41
C LEU A 50 -19.96 -4.82 -9.43
N LYS A 51 -19.45 -5.52 -10.43
CA LYS A 51 -19.41 -6.98 -10.47
C LYS A 51 -17.96 -7.42 -10.28
N PRO A 52 -17.62 -8.18 -9.22
CA PRO A 52 -16.28 -8.74 -9.10
C PRO A 52 -16.01 -9.68 -10.29
N LEU A 53 -14.82 -9.56 -10.86
CA LEU A 53 -14.39 -10.39 -11.99
C LEU A 53 -13.85 -11.74 -11.52
N GLY A 54 -13.02 -11.73 -10.47
CA GLY A 54 -12.46 -12.90 -9.83
C GLY A 54 -12.01 -12.56 -8.41
N THR A 55 -11.75 -13.57 -7.60
CA THR A 55 -11.34 -13.42 -6.20
C THR A 55 -10.20 -14.38 -5.88
N TYR A 56 -9.18 -13.87 -5.22
CA TYR A 56 -8.18 -14.69 -4.54
C TYR A 56 -8.40 -14.59 -3.03
N ALA A 57 -8.44 -15.72 -2.34
CA ALA A 57 -8.56 -15.78 -0.89
C ALA A 57 -7.42 -16.62 -0.31
N THR A 58 -6.69 -16.05 0.65
CA THR A 58 -5.63 -16.75 1.39
C THR A 58 -6.20 -17.68 2.47
N GLY A 59 -7.47 -17.51 2.84
CA GLY A 59 -8.10 -18.22 3.97
C GLY A 59 -7.73 -17.64 5.34
N LEU A 60 -6.85 -16.63 5.40
CA LEU A 60 -6.45 -15.93 6.61
C LEU A 60 -7.32 -14.68 6.78
N PHE A 61 -8.25 -14.71 7.73
CA PHE A 61 -9.20 -13.62 7.98
C PHE A 61 -8.78 -12.84 9.24
N GLY A 62 -8.71 -11.50 9.13
CA GLY A 62 -8.38 -10.63 10.27
C GLY A 62 -6.89 -10.56 10.64
N GLU A 63 -6.00 -11.21 9.89
CA GLU A 63 -4.56 -11.30 10.20
C GLU A 63 -3.65 -10.38 9.34
N SER A 64 -4.17 -9.30 8.74
CA SER A 64 -3.40 -8.44 7.81
C SER A 64 -2.76 -9.24 6.66
N ALA A 65 -3.54 -10.16 6.09
CA ALA A 65 -3.05 -11.16 5.13
C ALA A 65 -2.93 -10.67 3.67
N ALA A 66 -3.64 -9.60 3.30
CA ALA A 66 -3.58 -9.01 1.98
C ALA A 66 -3.75 -7.48 2.07
N GLU A 67 -2.66 -6.76 1.88
CA GLU A 67 -2.64 -5.30 1.84
C GLU A 67 -1.90 -4.83 0.57
N ILE A 68 -2.21 -3.61 0.09
CA ILE A 68 -1.62 -2.87 -1.04
C ILE A 68 -1.13 -3.73 -2.24
N PRO A 69 -1.98 -3.97 -3.26
CA PRO A 69 -1.56 -4.69 -4.47
C PRO A 69 -0.79 -3.79 -5.45
N ALA A 70 0.23 -4.35 -6.10
CA ALA A 70 0.92 -3.74 -7.24
C ALA A 70 0.83 -4.66 -8.47
N TYR A 71 0.44 -4.14 -9.63
CA TYR A 71 0.28 -4.90 -10.86
C TYR A 71 1.42 -4.64 -11.85
N ASP A 72 2.04 -5.72 -12.35
CA ASP A 72 2.99 -5.66 -13.46
C ASP A 72 2.33 -6.12 -14.78
N PRO A 73 2.12 -5.22 -15.75
CA PRO A 73 1.50 -5.56 -17.03
C PRO A 73 2.36 -6.46 -17.92
N LEU A 74 3.69 -6.46 -17.76
CA LEU A 74 4.58 -7.29 -18.59
C LEU A 74 4.43 -8.77 -18.24
N THR A 75 4.45 -9.08 -16.94
CA THR A 75 4.35 -10.48 -16.46
C THR A 75 2.92 -10.90 -16.12
N ARG A 76 1.96 -9.97 -16.13
CA ARG A 76 0.55 -10.17 -15.70
C ARG A 76 0.46 -10.73 -14.28
N ARG A 77 1.24 -10.13 -13.38
CA ARG A 77 1.32 -10.52 -11.97
C ARG A 77 0.86 -9.42 -11.04
N VAL A 78 0.21 -9.81 -9.96
CA VAL A 78 -0.12 -8.93 -8.83
C VAL A 78 0.74 -9.32 -7.65
N PHE A 79 1.42 -8.35 -7.07
CA PHE A 79 2.19 -8.48 -5.85
C PHE A 79 1.36 -7.95 -4.69
N VAL A 80 1.16 -8.76 -3.64
CA VAL A 80 0.32 -8.41 -2.49
C VAL A 80 1.15 -8.56 -1.23
N VAL A 81 1.19 -7.53 -0.37
CA VAL A 81 1.87 -7.68 0.92
C VAL A 81 1.03 -8.51 1.88
N SER A 82 1.69 -9.34 2.68
CA SER A 82 1.08 -10.16 3.71
C SER A 82 1.88 -10.01 5.00
N ALA A 83 1.39 -9.17 5.91
CA ALA A 83 1.99 -9.01 7.23
C ALA A 83 1.77 -10.25 8.11
N ALA A 84 0.70 -11.04 7.84
CA ALA A 84 0.45 -12.33 8.49
C ALA A 84 1.63 -13.31 8.34
N THR A 85 2.33 -13.24 7.20
CA THR A 85 3.36 -14.20 6.81
C THR A 85 4.72 -13.55 6.58
N ASP A 86 4.86 -12.26 6.90
CA ASP A 86 6.04 -11.43 6.62
C ASP A 86 6.57 -11.63 5.18
N ALA A 87 5.65 -11.62 4.21
CA ALA A 87 5.94 -11.97 2.84
C ALA A 87 5.19 -11.10 1.81
N VAL A 88 5.65 -11.17 0.56
CA VAL A 88 4.90 -10.67 -0.61
C VAL A 88 4.42 -11.84 -1.43
N ASP A 89 3.10 -12.00 -1.53
CA ASP A 89 2.47 -13.00 -2.37
C ASP A 89 2.48 -12.55 -3.84
N VAL A 90 2.86 -13.46 -4.72
CA VAL A 90 2.91 -13.23 -6.17
C VAL A 90 1.78 -14.03 -6.82
N LEU A 91 0.78 -13.31 -7.31
CA LEU A 91 -0.38 -13.87 -7.98
C LEU A 91 -0.23 -13.77 -9.49
N ASP A 92 -0.62 -14.82 -10.20
CA ASP A 92 -0.86 -14.82 -11.64
C ASP A 92 -2.29 -14.40 -11.92
N ILE A 93 -2.46 -13.41 -12.80
CA ILE A 93 -3.78 -12.94 -13.25
C ILE A 93 -3.91 -12.95 -14.77
N ARG A 94 -3.22 -13.87 -15.45
CA ARG A 94 -3.42 -14.12 -16.90
C ARG A 94 -4.86 -14.49 -17.23
N ASP A 95 -5.50 -15.22 -16.33
CA ASP A 95 -6.95 -15.35 -16.25
C ASP A 95 -7.44 -14.55 -15.02
N PRO A 96 -8.03 -13.35 -15.21
CA PRO A 96 -8.47 -12.52 -14.10
C PRO A 96 -9.75 -13.03 -13.41
N GLU A 97 -10.47 -13.99 -14.00
CA GLU A 97 -11.59 -14.66 -13.33
C GLU A 97 -11.11 -15.70 -12.31
N HIS A 98 -9.92 -16.27 -12.54
CA HIS A 98 -9.30 -17.29 -11.68
C HIS A 98 -7.85 -16.94 -11.30
N PRO A 99 -7.63 -15.91 -10.46
CA PRO A 99 -6.29 -15.61 -9.96
C PRO A 99 -5.68 -16.78 -9.19
N THR A 100 -4.39 -17.04 -9.40
CA THR A 100 -3.67 -18.13 -8.71
C THR A 100 -2.39 -17.66 -8.05
N LYS A 101 -2.09 -18.12 -6.84
CA LYS A 101 -0.81 -17.84 -6.19
C LYS A 101 0.29 -18.67 -6.83
N LEU A 102 1.34 -18.01 -7.34
CA LEU A 102 2.52 -18.67 -7.89
C LEU A 102 3.50 -19.05 -6.79
N PHE A 103 3.89 -18.07 -5.98
CA PHE A 103 4.85 -18.22 -4.88
C PHE A 103 4.76 -17.02 -3.93
N ALA A 104 5.50 -17.06 -2.83
CA ALA A 104 5.67 -15.95 -1.91
C ALA A 104 7.16 -15.58 -1.82
N ILE A 105 7.44 -14.28 -1.68
CA ILE A 105 8.76 -13.74 -1.42
C ILE A 105 8.88 -13.54 0.09
N ASP A 106 9.70 -14.36 0.73
CA ASP A 106 9.95 -14.32 2.17
C ASP A 106 10.79 -13.07 2.55
N LEU A 107 10.25 -12.27 3.47
CA LEU A 107 10.88 -11.07 4.00
C LEU A 107 11.10 -11.14 5.52
N SER A 108 10.86 -12.28 6.17
CA SER A 108 11.01 -12.47 7.62
C SER A 108 12.38 -12.01 8.16
N ARG A 109 13.44 -12.17 7.37
CA ARG A 109 14.81 -11.70 7.69
C ARG A 109 14.98 -10.17 7.67
N PHE A 110 14.05 -9.43 7.07
CA PHE A 110 14.07 -7.97 6.95
C PHE A 110 13.04 -7.31 7.86
N GLY A 111 11.90 -7.96 8.07
CA GLY A 111 10.77 -7.45 8.83
C GLY A 111 9.46 -7.56 8.04
N SER A 112 8.40 -6.96 8.58
CA SER A 112 7.08 -7.03 7.96
C SER A 112 6.93 -6.04 6.80
N PRO A 113 6.48 -6.47 5.61
CA PRO A 113 6.25 -5.57 4.49
C PRO A 113 5.00 -4.71 4.72
N ASN A 114 5.06 -3.43 4.34
CA ASN A 114 3.92 -2.52 4.46
C ASN A 114 3.50 -1.87 3.13
N SER A 115 4.30 -1.99 2.06
CA SER A 115 4.01 -1.39 0.76
C SER A 115 4.85 -2.02 -0.34
N VAL A 116 4.28 -2.10 -1.54
CA VAL A 116 4.97 -2.57 -2.76
C VAL A 116 4.69 -1.65 -3.94
N ALA A 117 5.67 -1.55 -4.83
CA ALA A 117 5.52 -0.92 -6.14
C ALA A 117 6.32 -1.71 -7.17
N VAL A 118 5.80 -1.83 -8.40
CA VAL A 118 6.50 -2.51 -9.48
C VAL A 118 6.62 -1.61 -10.70
N ARG A 119 7.80 -1.61 -11.32
CA ARG A 119 8.05 -0.88 -12.55
C ARG A 119 9.18 -1.54 -13.33
N ASP A 120 8.99 -1.70 -14.64
CA ASP A 120 10.02 -2.18 -15.56
C ASP A 120 10.66 -3.52 -15.09
N GLY A 121 9.85 -4.42 -14.51
CA GLY A 121 10.29 -5.71 -13.97
C GLY A 121 10.96 -5.67 -12.60
N VAL A 122 11.12 -4.49 -11.99
CA VAL A 122 11.68 -4.29 -10.66
C VAL A 122 10.56 -4.12 -9.64
N LEU A 123 10.51 -5.01 -8.66
CA LEU A 123 9.64 -4.89 -7.49
C LEU A 123 10.42 -4.17 -6.37
N ALA A 124 9.89 -3.05 -5.88
CA ALA A 124 10.33 -2.36 -4.68
C ALA A 124 9.37 -2.65 -3.52
N VAL A 125 9.92 -2.89 -2.33
CA VAL A 125 9.18 -3.23 -1.12
C VAL A 125 9.66 -2.33 0.03
N ALA A 126 8.73 -1.71 0.75
CA ALA A 126 9.02 -1.17 2.08
C ALA A 126 8.77 -2.20 3.16
N VAL A 127 9.68 -2.19 4.12
CA VAL A 127 9.68 -3.09 5.27
C VAL A 127 9.75 -2.23 6.52
N GLU A 128 8.81 -2.42 7.42
CA GLU A 128 8.76 -1.69 8.68
C GLU A 128 9.91 -2.10 9.61
N ASN A 129 10.24 -1.23 10.56
CA ASN A 129 11.22 -1.55 11.57
C ASN A 129 10.61 -2.47 12.63
N SER A 130 11.24 -3.62 12.85
CA SER A 130 10.76 -4.67 13.75
C SER A 130 10.80 -4.30 15.23
N ALA A 131 11.66 -3.36 15.64
CA ALA A 131 11.77 -2.90 17.01
C ALA A 131 10.81 -1.75 17.33
N ASP A 132 10.58 -0.86 16.36
CA ASP A 132 9.66 0.27 16.48
C ASP A 132 9.09 0.62 15.10
N LYS A 133 7.79 0.34 14.89
CA LYS A 133 7.11 0.57 13.61
C LYS A 133 7.06 2.05 13.20
N GLN A 134 7.28 2.99 14.13
CA GLN A 134 7.34 4.42 13.83
C GLN A 134 8.76 4.90 13.52
N ALA A 135 9.77 4.08 13.78
CA ALA A 135 11.15 4.38 13.40
C ALA A 135 11.38 4.12 11.91
N ASN A 136 12.53 4.57 11.41
CA ASN A 136 12.93 4.33 10.03
C ASN A 136 13.01 2.82 9.72
N GLY A 137 12.27 2.40 8.69
CA GLY A 137 12.30 1.05 8.15
C GLY A 137 13.41 0.83 7.11
N LEU A 138 13.25 -0.24 6.34
CA LEU A 138 14.12 -0.61 5.22
C LEU A 138 13.32 -0.60 3.92
N TRP A 139 14.02 -0.44 2.80
CA TRP A 139 13.46 -0.69 1.48
C TRP A 139 14.38 -1.67 0.75
N CYS A 140 13.78 -2.63 0.06
CA CYS A 140 14.50 -3.62 -0.74
C CYS A 140 13.86 -3.76 -2.12
N TYR A 141 14.63 -4.19 -3.11
CA TYR A 141 14.13 -4.41 -4.46
C TYR A 141 14.73 -5.66 -5.11
N THR A 142 14.01 -6.21 -6.08
CA THR A 142 14.49 -7.31 -6.92
C THR A 142 15.45 -6.76 -7.98
N ALA A 143 16.68 -7.28 -8.02
CA ALA A 143 17.64 -6.99 -9.10
C ALA A 143 17.50 -7.95 -10.27
#